data_AF-A0A272EML8-F1
#
_entry.id   AF-A0A272EML8-F1
#
_cell.length_a   1.000
_cell.length_b   1.000
_cell.length_c   1.000
_cell.angle_alpha   90.00
_cell.angle_beta   90.00
_cell.angle_gamma   90.00
#
_symmetry.space_group_name_H-M   'P 1'
#
loop_
_entity.id
_entity.type
_entity.pdbx_description
1 polymer ?
#
loop_
_entity_poly.entity_id
_entity_poly.type
_entity_poly.pdbx_seq_one_letter_code
_entity_poly.pdbx_strand_id
1 'polypeptide(L)'
;MPAWPEITLAKEAGLLVEVAQVEAALADAVITLRASLEGMGAILAPQLAAESDPHEVRLLVDDHVHQALTSVSARFAKMAQGVA
;
A
#
# COMPACT_ATOMS: atom_id res chain seq x y z
N MET A 1 12.80 -28.50 -15.08
CA MET A 1 11.48 -28.63 -15.71
C MET A 1 11.53 -27.93 -17.06
N PRO A 2 11.14 -28.54 -18.19
CA PRO A 2 11.14 -27.82 -19.46
C PRO A 2 10.19 -26.62 -19.37
N ALA A 3 10.57 -25.47 -19.89
CA ALA A 3 9.71 -24.29 -19.95
C ALA A 3 8.59 -24.59 -20.96
N TRP A 4 7.36 -24.72 -20.46
CA TRP A 4 6.20 -24.93 -21.31
C TRP A 4 5.93 -23.63 -22.07
N PRO A 5 5.90 -23.64 -23.42
CA PRO A 5 5.72 -22.44 -24.22
C PRO A 5 4.52 -21.59 -23.80
N GLU A 6 3.44 -22.24 -23.35
CA GLU A 6 2.22 -21.60 -22.87
C GLU A 6 2.45 -20.77 -21.60
N ILE A 7 3.30 -21.25 -20.68
CA ILE A 7 3.63 -20.53 -19.44
C ILE A 7 4.52 -19.31 -19.76
N THR A 8 5.47 -19.46 -20.68
CA THR A 8 6.34 -18.36 -21.12
C THR A 8 5.52 -17.26 -21.80
N LEU A 9 4.65 -17.63 -22.75
CA LEU A 9 3.76 -16.70 -23.44
C LEU A 9 2.81 -15.98 -22.46
N ALA A 10 2.25 -16.69 -21.49
CA ALA A 10 1.36 -16.09 -20.51
C ALA A 10 2.09 -15.12 -19.56
N LYS A 11 3.36 -15.39 -19.22
CA LYS A 11 4.21 -14.43 -18.48
C LYS A 11 4.51 -13.18 -19.31
N GLU A 12 4.92 -13.34 -20.56
CA GLU A 12 5.21 -12.21 -21.46
C GLU A 12 3.97 -11.36 -21.76
N ALA A 13 2.79 -11.98 -21.83
CA ALA A 13 1.51 -11.30 -21.97
C ALA A 13 1.01 -10.64 -20.67
N GLY A 14 1.75 -10.73 -19.55
CA GLY A 14 1.37 -10.18 -18.25
C GLY A 14 0.21 -10.91 -17.57
N LEU A 15 -0.13 -12.12 -18.02
CA LEU A 15 -1.22 -12.95 -17.47
C LEU A 15 -0.77 -13.78 -16.26
N LEU A 16 0.55 -13.90 -16.05
CA LEU A 16 1.14 -14.63 -14.93
C LEU A 16 2.18 -13.76 -14.23
N VAL A 17 2.15 -13.78 -12.90
CA VAL A 17 3.12 -13.13 -12.02
C VAL A 17 3.78 -14.20 -11.15
N GLU A 18 5.05 -14.01 -10.81
CA GLU A 18 5.74 -14.92 -9.89
C GLU A 18 5.14 -14.78 -8.47
N VAL A 19 4.85 -15.90 -7.83
CA VAL A 19 4.26 -15.91 -6.47
C VAL A 19 5.16 -15.16 -5.49
N ALA A 20 6.48 -15.36 -5.56
CA ALA A 20 7.44 -14.67 -4.71
C ALA A 20 7.42 -13.14 -4.89
N GLN A 21 7.12 -12.63 -6.09
CA GLN A 21 6.99 -11.20 -6.33
C GLN A 21 5.72 -10.66 -5.67
N VAL A 22 4.61 -11.40 -5.76
CA VAL A 22 3.35 -11.02 -5.10
C VAL A 22 3.51 -11.02 -3.57
N GLU A 23 4.15 -12.04 -3.01
CA GLU A 23 4.43 -12.12 -1.57
C GLU A 23 5.31 -10.96 -1.09
N ALA A 24 6.37 -10.63 -1.83
CA ALA A 24 7.25 -9.52 -1.51
C ALA A 24 6.51 -8.17 -1.56
N ALA A 25 5.71 -7.94 -2.61
CA ALA A 25 4.92 -6.71 -2.75
C ALA A 25 3.86 -6.57 -1.64
N LEU A 26 3.22 -7.69 -1.25
CA LEU A 26 2.27 -7.69 -0.14
C LEU A 26 2.97 -7.39 1.19
N ALA A 27 4.12 -8.01 1.44
CA ALA A 27 4.90 -7.77 2.65
C ALA A 27 5.34 -6.29 2.74
N ASP A 28 5.88 -5.71 1.67
CA ASP A 28 6.27 -4.30 1.63
C ASP A 28 5.09 -3.36 1.90
N ALA A 29 3.95 -3.63 1.25
CA ALA A 29 2.74 -2.84 1.43
C ALA A 29 2.23 -2.86 2.88
N VAL A 30 2.22 -4.04 3.52
CA VAL A 30 1.81 -4.18 4.92
C VAL A 30 2.82 -3.55 5.89
N ILE A 31 4.12 -3.72 5.64
CA ILE A 31 5.17 -3.07 6.44
C ILE A 31 5.03 -1.55 6.38
N THR A 32 4.83 -1.00 5.19
CA THR A 32 4.62 0.44 4.99
C THR A 32 3.37 0.92 5.71
N LEU A 33 2.24 0.21 5.56
CA LEU A 33 0.99 0.57 6.23
C LEU A 33 1.17 0.60 7.75
N ARG A 34 1.76 -0.45 8.31
CA ARG A 34 2.04 -0.54 9.75
C ARG A 34 2.91 0.61 10.22
N ALA A 35 4.00 0.90 9.52
CA ALA A 35 4.90 2.00 9.87
C ALA A 35 4.17 3.37 9.82
N SER A 36 3.30 3.58 8.84
CA SER A 36 2.47 4.79 8.76
C SER A 36 1.53 4.92 9.96
N LEU A 37 0.81 3.85 10.29
CA LEU A 37 -0.12 3.83 11.43
C LEU A 37 0.60 4.04 12.77
N GLU A 38 1.76 3.41 12.96
CA GLU A 38 2.61 3.61 14.16
C GLU A 38 3.12 5.05 14.26
N GLY A 39 3.41 5.70 13.12
CA GLY A 39 3.86 7.09 13.05
C GLY A 39 2.75 8.14 13.22
N MET A 40 1.48 7.76 13.03
CA MET A 40 0.35 8.70 13.08
C MET A 40 0.31 9.50 14.38
N GLY A 41 0.59 8.88 15.53
CA GLY A 41 0.56 9.57 16.82
C GLY A 41 1.57 10.71 16.89
N ALA A 42 2.79 10.50 16.40
CA ALA A 42 3.83 11.53 16.40
C ALA A 42 3.49 12.71 15.47
N ILE A 43 2.76 12.45 14.38
CA ILE A 43 2.37 13.46 13.40
C ILE A 43 1.10 14.22 13.84
N LEU A 44 0.07 13.49 14.29
CA LEU A 44 -1.23 14.05 14.62
C LEU A 44 -1.27 14.69 16.01
N ALA A 45 -0.54 14.17 17.02
CA ALA A 45 -0.59 14.71 18.37
C ALA A 45 -0.39 16.23 18.48
N PRO A 46 0.62 16.87 17.83
CA PRO A 46 0.76 18.33 17.90
C PRO A 46 -0.36 19.09 17.18
N GLN A 47 -0.91 18.54 16.10
CA GLN A 47 -2.00 19.16 15.34
C GLN A 47 -3.31 19.11 16.14
N LEU A 48 -3.62 17.94 16.69
CA LEU A 48 -4.81 17.71 17.50
C LEU A 48 -4.77 18.47 18.83
N ALA A 49 -3.59 18.71 19.40
CA ALA A 49 -3.46 19.49 20.63
C ALA A 49 -3.82 20.98 20.45
N ALA A 50 -3.71 21.50 19.22
CA ALA A 50 -4.06 22.87 18.88
C ALA A 50 -5.52 23.01 18.41
N GLU A 51 -6.18 21.89 18.07
CA GLU A 51 -7.53 21.88 17.54
C GLU A 51 -8.57 21.75 18.66
N SER A 52 -9.61 22.58 18.59
CA SER A 52 -10.69 22.62 19.57
C SER A 52 -12.03 22.18 19.01
N ASP A 53 -12.18 22.13 17.69
CA ASP A 53 -13.36 21.62 17.02
C ASP A 53 -13.27 20.09 16.83
N PRO A 54 -14.16 19.30 17.46
CA PRO A 54 -14.20 17.86 17.27
C PRO A 54 -14.42 17.42 15.82
N HIS A 55 -15.06 18.26 14.98
CA HIS A 55 -15.23 17.98 13.57
C HIS A 55 -13.89 17.98 12.84
N GLU A 56 -13.08 19.00 13.06
CA GLU A 56 -11.74 19.14 12.47
C GLU A 56 -10.79 18.05 12.97
N VAL A 57 -10.85 17.72 14.27
CA VAL A 57 -10.10 16.57 14.83
C VAL A 57 -10.39 15.29 14.06
N ARG A 58 -11.68 15.02 13.78
CA ARG A 58 -12.07 13.83 13.02
C ARG A 58 -11.55 13.88 11.59
N LEU A 59 -11.68 15.01 10.90
CA LEU A 59 -11.19 15.17 9.53
C LEU A 59 -9.67 14.93 9.44
N LEU A 60 -8.89 15.47 10.36
CA LEU A 60 -7.43 15.29 10.41
C LEU A 60 -7.03 13.81 10.57
N VAL A 61 -7.76 13.07 11.41
CA VAL A 61 -7.53 11.63 11.60
C VAL A 61 -7.95 10.86 10.35
N ASP A 62 -9.16 11.11 9.83
CA ASP A 62 -9.71 10.43 8.66
C ASP A 62 -8.82 10.64 7.42
N ASP A 63 -8.30 11.84 7.21
CA ASP A 63 -7.37 12.17 6.12
C ASP A 63 -6.05 11.40 6.22
N HIS A 64 -5.46 11.31 7.42
CA HIS A 64 -4.22 10.55 7.61
C HIS A 64 -4.42 9.05 7.35
N VAL A 65 -5.52 8.49 7.83
CA VAL A 65 -5.89 7.09 7.55
C VAL A 65 -6.10 6.90 6.05
N HIS A 66 -6.82 7.82 5.40
CA HIS A 66 -7.06 7.77 3.96
C HIS A 66 -5.76 7.82 3.15
N GLN A 67 -4.82 8.68 3.52
CA GLN A 67 -3.51 8.77 2.87
C GLN A 67 -2.71 7.46 3.04
N ALA A 68 -2.70 6.89 4.24
CA ALA A 68 -2.03 5.62 4.51
C ALA A 68 -2.60 4.49 3.63
N LEU A 69 -3.92 4.36 3.56
CA LEU A 69 -4.61 3.35 2.74
C LEU A 69 -4.42 3.60 1.24
N THR A 70 -4.49 4.86 0.79
CA THR A 70 -4.23 5.23 -0.60
C THR A 70 -2.83 4.86 -1.04
N SER A 71 -1.83 5.02 -0.16
CA SER A 71 -0.44 4.64 -0.45
C SER A 71 -0.26 3.13 -0.66
N VAL A 72 -1.08 2.30 0.00
CA VAL A 72 -1.12 0.84 -0.17
C VAL A 72 -1.80 0.48 -1.47
N SER A 73 -2.97 1.06 -1.73
CA SER A 73 -3.71 0.87 -2.98
C SER A 73 -2.86 1.22 -4.21
N ALA A 74 -2.08 2.31 -4.15
CA ALA A 74 -1.17 2.71 -5.21
C ALA A 74 -0.05 1.68 -5.45
N ARG A 75 0.48 1.04 -4.40
CA ARG A 75 1.48 -0.04 -4.53
C ARG A 75 0.89 -1.27 -5.20
N PHE A 76 -0.30 -1.69 -4.79
CA PHE A 76 -0.98 -2.82 -5.43
C PHE A 76 -1.35 -2.54 -6.89
N ALA A 77 -1.73 -1.30 -7.23
CA ALA A 77 -1.97 -0.90 -8.61
C ALA A 77 -0.69 -1.00 -9.47
N LYS A 78 0.48 -0.60 -8.94
CA LYS A 78 1.77 -0.75 -9.63
C LYS A 78 2.13 -2.22 -9.86
N MET A 79 1.90 -3.07 -8.86
CA MET A 79 2.09 -4.52 -8.99
C MET A 79 1.20 -5.11 -10.09
N ALA A 80 -0.09 -4.73 -10.13
CA ALA A 80 -1.04 -5.19 -11.14
C ALA A 80 -0.67 -4.75 -12.57
N GLN A 81 0.07 -3.65 -12.71
CA GLN A 81 0.58 -3.16 -14.00
C GLN A 81 1.92 -3.79 -14.42
N GLY A 82 2.49 -4.70 -13.60
CA GLY A 82 3.80 -5.31 -13.87
C GLY A 82 4.97 -4.35 -13.72
N VAL A 83 4.80 -3.22 -13.03
CA VAL A 83 5.84 -2.20 -12.78
C VAL A 83 6.46 -2.39 -11.39
N ALA A 84 6.59 -3.64 -10.93
CA ALA A 84 7.09 -3.98 -9.60
C ALA A 84 8.63 -3.92 -9.54
#